data_AF-A0A534L333-F1
#
_entry.id   AF-A0A534L333-F1
#
_cell.length_a   1.000
_cell.length_b   1.000
_cell.length_c   1.000
_cell.angle_alpha   90.00
_cell.angle_beta   90.00
_cell.angle_gamma   90.00
#
_symmetry.space_group_name_H-M   'P 1'
#
loop_
_entity.id
_entity.type
_entity.pdbx_description
1 polymer ?
#
loop_
_entity_poly.entity_id
_entity_poly.type
_entity_poly.pdbx_seq_one_letter_code
_entity_poly.pdbx_strand_id
1 'polypeptide(L)'
;MALKSSSRGISGIVSILLVFAIVSSMPPTNGALRKPMYAPGDKWVYVLDGSLGGFPGFNASQGTFHLALVGLVYVNVIGSGIVLVNNGSVSAVRVDSRATGWLNGTFSVPPVGSGQITGSFTTTSTAFWENHAYHPMESLGTTSYNANVNLGITTPLTLSLRVNATTSYSSVPPFELDVGQNASAAFTAHVELNSTFTAFFQTMTSQNVTDVSSTWHRDVLSRENVSVKAGTFSAYKLNQTLGSFPGLPSGLAGGNETAYFSNDVGFYVKRTAYENGTPSAEMRLRSYSYGAGPAAGISATQVLLFIVLPIAVIALVVVLLWRRRKARIQGHASPPASPAEDGQQVGGKDRAR
;
A
#
# COMPACT_ATOMS: atom_id res chain seq x y z
N MET A 1 -44.03 -44.74 -13.74
CA MET A 1 -42.70 -44.10 -13.94
C MET A 1 -42.92 -42.70 -14.49
N ALA A 2 -42.61 -41.66 -13.72
CA ALA A 2 -42.29 -40.31 -14.20
C ALA A 2 -41.81 -39.48 -12.99
N LEU A 3 -40.49 -39.42 -12.79
CA LEU A 3 -39.86 -38.48 -11.86
C LEU A 3 -40.09 -37.06 -12.38
N LYS A 4 -40.63 -36.18 -11.54
CA LYS A 4 -40.58 -34.73 -11.76
C LYS A 4 -39.56 -34.14 -10.79
N SER A 5 -38.31 -34.03 -11.24
CA SER A 5 -37.21 -33.47 -10.46
C SER A 5 -37.23 -31.94 -10.43
N SER A 6 -36.91 -31.43 -9.24
CA SER A 6 -36.43 -30.10 -8.86
C SER A 6 -35.59 -29.38 -9.92
N SER A 7 -35.84 -28.08 -10.15
CA SER A 7 -34.88 -27.19 -10.84
C SER A 7 -34.93 -25.70 -10.49
N ARG A 8 -35.69 -25.26 -9.48
CA ARG A 8 -35.83 -23.82 -9.18
C ARG A 8 -34.84 -23.24 -8.16
N GLY A 9 -34.07 -24.07 -7.45
CA GLY A 9 -33.10 -23.60 -6.43
C GLY A 9 -31.67 -23.40 -6.94
N ILE A 10 -31.28 -24.05 -8.04
CA ILE A 10 -29.90 -24.05 -8.55
C ILE A 10 -29.64 -22.81 -9.43
N SER A 11 -30.66 -22.32 -10.13
CA SER A 11 -30.55 -21.16 -11.04
C SER A 11 -30.12 -19.87 -10.32
N GLY A 12 -30.56 -19.63 -9.08
CA GLY A 12 -30.22 -18.41 -8.33
C GLY A 12 -28.77 -18.39 -7.84
N ILE A 13 -28.24 -19.55 -7.43
CA ILE A 13 -26.85 -19.68 -6.95
C ILE A 13 -25.87 -19.52 -8.11
N VAL A 14 -26.19 -20.08 -9.28
CA VAL A 14 -25.37 -19.92 -10.49
C VAL A 14 -25.37 -18.47 -10.97
N SER A 15 -26.50 -17.76 -10.92
CA SER A 15 -26.56 -16.35 -11.29
C SER A 15 -25.76 -15.45 -10.32
N ILE A 16 -25.76 -15.74 -9.03
CA ILE A 16 -24.96 -14.99 -8.03
C ILE A 16 -23.46 -15.24 -8.23
N LEU A 17 -23.05 -16.49 -8.46
CA LEU A 17 -21.64 -16.83 -8.77
C LEU A 17 -21.16 -16.19 -10.07
N LEU A 18 -22.02 -16.11 -11.10
CA LEU A 18 -21.69 -15.47 -12.38
C LEU A 18 -21.53 -13.95 -12.22
N VAL A 19 -22.39 -13.30 -11.43
CA VAL A 19 -22.25 -11.87 -11.11
C VAL A 19 -21.00 -11.61 -10.28
N PHE A 20 -20.66 -12.49 -9.33
CA PHE A 20 -19.43 -12.37 -8.55
C PHE A 20 -18.16 -12.55 -9.43
N ALA A 21 -18.19 -13.48 -10.38
CA ALA A 21 -17.09 -13.69 -11.34
C ALA A 21 -16.91 -12.52 -12.31
N ILE A 22 -18.00 -11.87 -12.74
CA ILE A 22 -17.95 -10.70 -13.64
C ILE A 22 -17.47 -9.46 -12.89
N VAL A 23 -17.87 -9.27 -11.61
CA VAL A 23 -17.41 -8.14 -10.78
C VAL A 23 -15.93 -8.26 -10.41
N SER A 24 -15.39 -9.48 -10.30
CA SER A 24 -13.97 -9.71 -10.01
C SER A 24 -13.05 -9.69 -11.25
N SER A 25 -13.61 -9.60 -12.46
CA SER A 25 -12.86 -9.48 -13.71
C SER A 25 -12.97 -8.09 -14.36
N MET A 26 -13.60 -7.11 -13.72
CA MET A 26 -13.65 -5.76 -14.26
C MET A 26 -12.26 -5.11 -14.15
N PRO A 27 -11.70 -4.57 -15.25
CA PRO A 27 -10.51 -3.73 -15.14
C PRO A 27 -10.83 -2.58 -14.17
N PRO A 28 -9.90 -2.21 -13.27
CA PRO A 28 -10.15 -1.17 -12.30
C PRO A 28 -10.55 0.10 -13.05
N THR A 29 -11.76 0.60 -12.76
CA THR A 29 -12.26 1.88 -13.27
C THR A 29 -11.17 2.94 -13.11
N ASN A 30 -10.98 3.78 -14.13
CA ASN A 30 -9.99 4.86 -14.20
C ASN A 30 -10.20 5.91 -13.07
N GLY A 31 -10.01 5.54 -11.81
CA GLY A 31 -10.06 6.47 -10.68
C GLY A 31 -8.73 7.19 -10.48
N ALA A 32 -8.75 8.40 -9.95
CA ALA A 32 -7.54 9.12 -9.56
C ALA A 32 -6.67 8.31 -8.57
N LEU A 33 -5.37 8.57 -8.59
CA LEU A 33 -4.48 8.29 -7.45
C LEU A 33 -5.13 8.87 -6.20
N ARG A 34 -5.30 8.09 -5.12
CA ARG A 34 -6.04 8.54 -3.94
C ARG A 34 -5.12 8.78 -2.77
N LYS A 35 -5.43 9.82 -2.00
CA LYS A 35 -4.74 10.09 -0.75
C LYS A 35 -4.91 8.87 0.19
N PRO A 36 -3.82 8.24 0.65
CA PRO A 36 -3.92 7.11 1.57
C PRO A 36 -4.52 7.57 2.90
N MET A 37 -5.13 6.67 3.65
CA MET A 37 -5.47 6.88 5.07
C MET A 37 -4.57 5.99 5.93
N TYR A 38 -3.54 6.58 6.52
CA TYR A 38 -2.59 5.83 7.36
C TYR A 38 -3.09 5.69 8.78
N ALA A 39 -2.92 4.50 9.35
CA ALA A 39 -3.18 4.19 10.74
C ALA A 39 -1.89 3.78 11.47
N PRO A 40 -1.77 4.06 12.79
CA PRO A 40 -0.71 3.46 13.60
C PRO A 40 -0.64 1.95 13.41
N GLY A 41 0.56 1.44 13.10
CA GLY A 41 0.78 0.01 12.84
C GLY A 41 0.74 -0.40 11.37
N ASP A 42 0.33 0.49 10.46
CA ASP A 42 0.56 0.28 9.03
C ASP A 42 2.07 0.14 8.76
N LYS A 43 2.43 -0.85 7.94
CA LYS A 43 3.83 -1.18 7.68
C LYS A 43 4.06 -1.73 6.29
N TRP A 44 5.23 -1.46 5.75
CA TRP A 44 5.70 -2.01 4.49
C TRP A 44 7.12 -2.52 4.64
N VAL A 45 7.39 -3.66 4.03
CA VAL A 45 8.72 -4.27 3.96
C VAL A 45 9.10 -4.42 2.50
N TYR A 46 10.27 -3.93 2.14
CA TYR A 46 10.80 -3.98 0.78
C TYR A 46 12.09 -4.78 0.74
N VAL A 47 12.34 -5.42 -0.40
CA VAL A 47 13.69 -5.79 -0.83
C VAL A 47 14.32 -4.58 -1.50
N LEU A 48 15.53 -4.23 -1.11
CA LEU A 48 16.35 -3.19 -1.70
C LEU A 48 17.48 -3.84 -2.48
N ASP A 49 17.65 -3.45 -3.73
CA ASP A 49 18.78 -3.82 -4.58
C ASP A 49 19.29 -2.56 -5.26
N GLY A 50 20.60 -2.32 -5.29
CA GLY A 50 21.15 -1.14 -5.92
C GLY A 50 22.66 -1.14 -6.03
N SER A 51 23.22 0.00 -6.41
CA SER A 51 24.65 0.23 -6.42
C SER A 51 25.05 1.63 -5.99
N LEU A 52 26.19 1.76 -5.32
CA LEU A 52 26.85 3.04 -5.06
C LEU A 52 27.94 3.28 -6.09
N GLY A 53 27.88 4.46 -6.72
CA GLY A 53 28.97 5.02 -7.54
C GLY A 53 30.02 5.78 -6.72
N GLY A 54 29.86 5.86 -5.40
CA GLY A 54 30.78 6.58 -4.53
C GLY A 54 30.36 6.71 -3.08
N PHE A 55 31.31 7.19 -2.27
CA PHE A 55 31.05 7.66 -0.91
C PHE A 55 31.30 9.18 -0.81
N PRO A 56 30.39 9.94 -0.17
CA PRO A 56 30.67 11.34 0.17
C PRO A 56 31.98 11.46 0.95
N GLY A 57 32.90 12.31 0.48
CA GLY A 57 34.24 12.50 1.07
C GLY A 57 35.34 11.57 0.56
N PHE A 58 35.02 10.51 -0.20
CA PHE A 58 36.01 9.61 -0.82
C PHE A 58 36.26 9.94 -2.31
N ASN A 59 35.31 10.63 -2.96
CA ASN A 59 35.19 10.65 -4.42
C ASN A 59 35.80 11.85 -5.17
N ALA A 60 36.60 12.71 -4.54
CA ALA A 60 37.16 13.85 -5.27
C ALA A 60 38.42 13.50 -6.11
N SER A 61 39.05 12.33 -5.93
CA SER A 61 40.34 12.07 -6.59
C SER A 61 40.69 10.62 -6.95
N GLN A 62 39.82 9.62 -6.72
CA GLN A 62 40.24 8.20 -6.78
C GLN A 62 39.25 7.27 -7.51
N GLY A 63 39.36 7.20 -8.84
CA GLY A 63 38.90 6.04 -9.65
C GLY A 63 37.38 5.76 -9.73
N THR A 64 37.03 4.74 -10.52
CA THR A 64 35.66 4.22 -10.67
C THR A 64 35.30 3.29 -9.51
N PHE A 65 34.08 3.45 -8.97
CA PHE A 65 33.58 2.74 -7.80
C PHE A 65 32.26 2.04 -8.12
N HIS A 66 32.13 0.77 -7.78
CA HIS A 66 30.89 0.01 -7.98
C HIS A 66 30.64 -0.93 -6.81
N LEU A 67 29.77 -0.53 -5.89
CA LEU A 67 29.33 -1.40 -4.80
C LEU A 67 27.91 -1.81 -5.00
N ALA A 68 27.63 -3.10 -5.07
CA ALA A 68 26.28 -3.59 -4.95
C ALA A 68 25.79 -3.40 -3.52
N LEU A 69 24.52 -3.00 -3.36
CA LEU A 69 23.81 -3.01 -2.09
C LEU A 69 22.60 -3.92 -2.21
N VAL A 70 22.43 -4.80 -1.23
CA VAL A 70 21.25 -5.65 -1.13
C VAL A 70 20.78 -5.63 0.31
N GLY A 71 19.49 -5.41 0.54
CA GLY A 71 18.97 -5.27 1.88
C GLY A 71 17.46 -5.36 1.99
N LEU A 72 16.99 -5.06 3.19
CA LEU A 72 15.58 -4.90 3.50
C LEU A 72 15.31 -3.49 3.99
N VAL A 73 14.18 -2.93 3.58
CA VAL A 73 13.66 -1.66 4.09
C VAL A 73 12.37 -1.94 4.83
N TYR A 74 12.25 -1.39 6.03
CA TYR A 74 11.05 -1.38 6.85
C TYR A 74 10.55 0.05 6.92
N VAL A 75 9.25 0.25 6.73
CA VAL A 75 8.57 1.53 6.85
C VAL A 75 7.39 1.30 7.77
N ASN A 76 7.30 2.05 8.87
CA ASN A 76 6.24 1.88 9.87
C ASN A 76 5.59 3.21 10.18
N VAL A 77 4.27 3.25 10.10
CA VAL A 77 3.48 4.38 10.61
C VAL A 77 3.37 4.26 12.12
N ILE A 78 3.91 5.26 12.81
CA ILE A 78 3.91 5.31 14.28
C ILE A 78 2.59 5.92 14.77
N GLY A 79 2.13 6.98 14.12
CA GLY A 79 0.86 7.63 14.43
C GLY A 79 0.83 9.09 14.02
N SER A 80 -0.09 9.86 14.60
CA SER A 80 -0.19 11.29 14.34
C SER A 80 1.01 12.05 14.91
N GLY A 81 1.38 13.13 14.22
CA GLY A 81 2.39 14.08 14.61
C GLY A 81 1.97 15.49 14.24
N ILE A 82 2.69 16.48 14.76
CA ILE A 82 2.50 17.89 14.42
C ILE A 82 3.85 18.44 14.00
N VAL A 83 3.90 19.07 12.83
CA VAL A 83 5.08 19.80 12.36
C VAL A 83 4.80 21.29 12.48
N LEU A 84 5.74 22.03 13.05
CA LEU A 84 5.68 23.49 13.13
C LEU A 84 6.30 24.07 11.85
N VAL A 85 5.49 24.68 11.01
CA VAL A 85 5.94 25.36 9.79
C VAL A 85 5.43 26.80 9.84
N ASN A 86 6.34 27.77 9.74
CA ASN A 86 6.01 29.20 9.66
C ASN A 86 5.03 29.67 10.76
N ASN A 87 5.31 29.34 12.02
CA ASN A 87 4.46 29.63 13.20
C ASN A 87 3.06 28.98 13.21
N GLY A 88 2.76 28.06 12.28
CA GLY A 88 1.54 27.26 12.26
C GLY A 88 1.82 25.79 12.59
N SER A 89 0.83 25.11 13.17
CA SER A 89 0.86 23.66 13.41
C SER A 89 0.18 22.93 12.26
N VAL A 90 0.92 22.06 11.56
CA VAL A 90 0.37 21.21 10.49
C VAL A 90 0.26 19.77 10.99
N SER A 91 -0.93 19.18 10.82
CA SER A 91 -1.14 17.75 11.11
C SER A 91 -0.31 16.89 10.17
N ALA A 92 0.42 15.94 10.74
CA ALA A 92 1.29 15.03 10.01
C ALA A 92 1.13 13.59 10.53
N VAL A 93 1.69 12.65 9.79
CA VAL A 93 1.86 11.26 10.21
C VAL A 93 3.34 11.02 10.44
N ARG A 94 3.72 10.56 11.63
CA ARG A 94 5.09 10.14 11.92
C ARG A 94 5.32 8.76 11.31
N VAL A 95 6.38 8.67 10.52
CA VAL A 95 6.82 7.43 9.89
C VAL A 95 8.29 7.18 10.21
N ASP A 96 8.55 6.02 10.78
CA ASP A 96 9.91 5.55 11.04
C ASP A 96 10.28 4.51 9.97
N SER A 97 11.39 4.77 9.28
CA SER A 97 11.95 3.87 8.28
C SER A 97 13.31 3.34 8.72
N ARG A 98 13.59 2.09 8.40
CA ARG A 98 14.89 1.46 8.65
C ARG A 98 15.26 0.59 7.46
N ALA A 99 16.43 0.81 6.88
CA ALA A 99 17.03 -0.11 5.94
C ALA A 99 18.29 -0.74 6.52
N THR A 100 18.48 -2.04 6.27
CA THR A 100 19.70 -2.76 6.63
C THR A 100 20.06 -3.70 5.51
N GLY A 101 21.34 -3.82 5.21
CA GLY A 101 21.78 -4.73 4.18
C GLY A 101 23.29 -4.89 4.12
N TRP A 102 23.72 -5.54 3.05
CA TRP A 102 25.10 -5.85 2.76
C TRP A 102 25.57 -5.00 1.60
N LEU A 103 26.84 -4.63 1.64
CA LEU A 103 27.54 -4.02 0.52
C LEU A 103 28.69 -4.93 0.11
N ASN A 104 28.87 -5.11 -1.19
CA ASN A 104 29.97 -5.87 -1.76
C ASN A 104 30.37 -5.26 -3.11
N GLY A 105 31.65 -5.11 -3.36
CA GLY A 105 32.13 -4.66 -4.64
C GLY A 105 33.63 -4.52 -4.71
N THR A 106 34.05 -3.87 -5.79
CA THR A 106 35.45 -3.58 -6.08
C THR A 106 35.63 -2.12 -6.38
N PHE A 107 36.83 -1.62 -6.12
CA PHE A 107 37.21 -0.26 -6.45
C PHE A 107 38.63 -0.23 -6.99
N SER A 108 38.91 0.75 -7.84
CA SER A 108 40.22 0.94 -8.44
C SER A 108 40.98 2.02 -7.68
N VAL A 109 42.20 1.72 -7.26
CA VAL A 109 43.14 2.67 -6.66
C VAL A 109 44.34 2.78 -7.59
N PRO A 110 44.37 3.76 -8.50
CA PRO A 110 45.59 4.05 -9.26
C PRO A 110 46.68 4.60 -8.31
N PRO A 111 47.94 4.12 -8.36
CA PRO A 111 48.50 3.02 -9.17
C PRO A 111 48.53 1.65 -8.47
N VAL A 112 47.97 1.53 -7.26
CA VAL A 112 48.02 0.36 -6.36
C VAL A 112 47.30 -0.88 -6.92
N GLY A 113 46.28 -0.71 -7.78
CA GLY A 113 45.53 -1.80 -8.40
C GLY A 113 44.05 -1.78 -8.02
N SER A 114 43.42 -2.94 -7.90
CA SER A 114 42.01 -3.07 -7.50
C SER A 114 41.88 -3.65 -6.09
N GLY A 115 41.00 -3.05 -5.29
CA GLY A 115 40.64 -3.55 -3.96
C GLY A 115 39.25 -4.15 -3.93
N GLN A 116 39.02 -5.01 -2.94
CA GLN A 116 37.69 -5.50 -2.60
C GLN A 116 37.15 -4.77 -1.38
N ILE A 117 35.83 -4.58 -1.34
CA ILE A 117 35.16 -4.04 -0.17
C ILE A 117 33.91 -4.85 0.13
N THR A 118 33.79 -5.26 1.38
CA THR A 118 32.65 -6.04 1.89
C THR A 118 32.20 -5.46 3.20
N GLY A 119 30.90 -5.38 3.42
CA GLY A 119 30.39 -4.75 4.63
C GLY A 119 28.89 -4.75 4.74
N SER A 120 28.40 -3.83 5.56
CA SER A 120 26.99 -3.62 5.81
C SER A 120 26.65 -2.13 5.79
N PHE A 121 25.39 -1.85 5.54
CA PHE A 121 24.83 -0.52 5.71
C PHE A 121 23.60 -0.58 6.59
N THR A 122 23.34 0.52 7.30
CA THR A 122 22.12 0.76 8.05
C THR A 122 21.67 2.18 7.78
N THR A 123 20.44 2.34 7.28
CA THR A 123 19.74 3.62 7.24
C THR A 123 18.63 3.60 8.28
N THR A 124 18.51 4.65 9.07
CA THR A 124 17.36 4.92 9.92
C THR A 124 16.86 6.32 9.61
N SER A 125 15.55 6.49 9.45
CA SER A 125 14.98 7.81 9.32
C SER A 125 13.65 7.92 10.06
N THR A 126 13.42 9.08 10.66
CA THR A 126 12.10 9.49 11.14
C THR A 126 11.66 10.64 10.25
N ALA A 127 10.48 10.50 9.66
CA ALA A 127 9.89 11.51 8.81
C ALA A 127 8.48 11.84 9.28
N PHE A 128 8.08 13.09 9.10
CA PHE A 128 6.72 13.56 9.31
C PHE A 128 6.10 13.86 7.95
N TRP A 129 5.14 13.03 7.55
CA TRP A 129 4.47 13.19 6.27
C TRP A 129 3.24 14.07 6.43
N GLU A 130 3.08 15.04 5.54
CA GLU A 130 1.93 15.95 5.54
C GLU A 130 0.62 15.15 5.57
N ASN A 131 -0.38 15.58 6.36
CA ASN A 131 -1.67 14.95 6.66
C ASN A 131 -2.19 13.89 5.67
N HIS A 132 -1.64 12.67 5.70
CA HIS A 132 -1.88 11.53 4.80
C HIS A 132 -1.43 11.63 3.32
N ALA A 133 -0.58 12.59 2.97
CA ALA A 133 0.34 12.47 1.84
C ALA A 133 1.60 11.68 2.26
N TYR A 134 2.48 11.35 1.33
CA TYR A 134 3.78 10.71 1.63
C TYR A 134 4.96 11.68 1.59
N HIS A 135 4.72 12.98 1.39
CA HIS A 135 5.79 13.97 1.34
C HIS A 135 6.32 14.29 2.73
N PRO A 136 7.61 14.05 2.99
CA PRO A 136 8.21 14.43 4.26
C PRO A 136 8.30 15.95 4.36
N MET A 137 7.65 16.52 5.36
CA MET A 137 7.81 17.93 5.77
C MET A 137 9.04 18.11 6.66
N GLU A 138 9.35 17.08 7.44
CA GLU A 138 10.56 17.00 8.26
C GLU A 138 11.08 15.58 8.15
N SER A 139 12.39 15.43 8.04
CA SER A 139 13.05 14.12 8.01
C SER A 139 14.42 14.20 8.66
N LEU A 140 14.59 13.40 9.71
CA LEU A 140 15.88 13.13 10.30
C LEU A 140 16.33 11.74 9.88
N GLY A 141 17.40 11.67 9.08
CA GLY A 141 18.00 10.43 8.58
C GLY A 141 19.41 10.22 9.10
N THR A 142 19.80 8.96 9.25
CA THR A 142 21.19 8.55 9.44
C THR A 142 21.44 7.29 8.62
N THR A 143 22.41 7.35 7.73
CA THR A 143 22.91 6.20 6.97
C THR A 143 24.35 5.95 7.36
N SER A 144 24.63 4.77 7.90
CA SER A 144 25.99 4.33 8.23
C SER A 144 26.37 3.12 7.38
N TYR A 145 27.62 3.11 6.93
CA TYR A 145 28.27 2.03 6.21
C TYR A 145 29.48 1.58 7.04
N ASN A 146 29.58 0.28 7.28
CA ASN A 146 30.73 -0.32 7.93
C ASN A 146 31.23 -1.45 7.03
N ALA A 147 32.47 -1.32 6.58
CA ALA A 147 33.04 -2.19 5.57
C ALA A 147 34.50 -2.50 5.85
N ASN A 148 34.98 -3.62 5.34
CA ASN A 148 36.38 -3.98 5.29
C ASN A 148 36.88 -3.80 3.86
N VAL A 149 37.96 -3.04 3.73
CA VAL A 149 38.66 -2.81 2.47
C VAL A 149 39.89 -3.71 2.42
N ASN A 150 40.05 -4.47 1.34
CA ASN A 150 41.20 -5.35 1.14
C ASN A 150 42.01 -4.91 -0.09
N LEU A 151 43.26 -4.51 0.14
CA LEU A 151 44.26 -4.13 -0.86
C LEU A 151 45.56 -4.93 -0.63
N GLY A 152 45.43 -6.25 -0.43
CA GLY A 152 46.52 -7.12 0.04
C GLY A 152 46.74 -7.07 1.56
N ILE A 153 46.27 -6.00 2.21
CA ILE A 153 46.06 -5.89 3.66
C ILE A 153 44.61 -5.46 3.87
N THR A 154 43.96 -6.04 4.90
CA THR A 154 42.59 -5.67 5.27
C THR A 154 42.58 -4.50 6.23
N THR A 155 41.88 -3.42 5.88
CA THR A 155 41.68 -2.24 6.72
C THR A 155 40.19 -1.93 6.89
N PRO A 156 39.75 -1.55 8.11
CA PRO A 156 38.37 -1.17 8.32
C PRO A 156 38.09 0.21 7.70
N LEU A 157 36.91 0.33 7.10
CA LEU A 157 36.32 1.54 6.57
C LEU A 157 34.98 1.76 7.27
N THR A 158 34.81 2.91 7.91
CA THR A 158 33.53 3.33 8.49
C THR A 158 33.13 4.66 7.90
N LEU A 159 31.90 4.76 7.40
CA LEU A 159 31.30 6.00 6.95
C LEU A 159 29.96 6.16 7.66
N SER A 160 29.77 7.24 8.38
CA SER A 160 28.48 7.64 8.93
C SER A 160 28.05 8.95 8.31
N LEU A 161 26.87 8.94 7.70
CA LEU A 161 26.22 10.08 7.08
C LEU A 161 24.93 10.36 7.85
N ARG A 162 24.88 11.45 8.59
CA ARG A 162 23.68 11.94 9.25
C ARG A 162 23.15 13.12 8.46
N VAL A 163 21.87 13.06 8.11
CA VAL A 163 21.18 14.08 7.32
C VAL A 163 19.99 14.55 8.11
N ASN A 164 20.01 15.81 8.52
CA ASN A 164 18.86 16.47 9.09
C ASN A 164 18.27 17.39 8.02
N ALA A 165 17.01 17.17 7.65
CA ALA A 165 16.35 17.93 6.60
C ALA A 165 14.97 18.39 7.06
N THR A 166 14.73 19.69 7.02
CA THR A 166 13.39 20.29 7.18
C THR A 166 12.97 20.86 5.83
N THR A 167 11.83 20.41 5.31
CA THR A 167 11.31 20.81 4.00
C THR A 167 9.99 21.56 4.16
N SER A 168 9.97 22.81 3.71
CA SER A 168 8.76 23.62 3.64
C SER A 168 8.34 23.79 2.19
N TYR A 169 7.07 23.56 1.91
CA TYR A 169 6.46 23.83 0.61
C TYR A 169 5.80 25.21 0.61
N SER A 170 5.91 25.95 -0.49
CA SER A 170 5.18 27.22 -0.66
C SER A 170 3.67 27.01 -0.80
N SER A 171 3.28 25.87 -1.36
CA SER A 171 1.91 25.37 -1.45
C SER A 171 1.90 23.85 -1.37
N VAL A 172 0.87 23.29 -0.75
CA VAL A 172 0.66 21.83 -0.71
C VAL A 172 0.35 21.34 -2.14
N PRO A 173 1.17 20.46 -2.73
CA PRO A 173 0.87 19.93 -4.06
C PRO A 173 -0.38 19.05 -4.02
N PRO A 174 -1.23 19.09 -5.07
CA PRO A 174 -2.36 18.19 -5.16
C PRO A 174 -1.89 16.73 -5.20
N PHE A 175 -2.51 15.89 -4.39
CA PHE A 175 -2.20 14.47 -4.34
C PHE A 175 -3.07 13.66 -5.30
N GLU A 176 -4.35 14.00 -5.37
CA GLU A 176 -5.32 13.28 -6.18
C GLU A 176 -5.13 13.66 -7.64
N LEU A 177 -4.62 12.71 -8.42
CA LEU A 177 -4.22 12.93 -9.79
C LEU A 177 -4.69 11.76 -10.67
N ASP A 178 -5.33 12.09 -11.78
CA ASP A 178 -5.65 11.13 -12.83
C ASP A 178 -4.44 10.83 -13.71
N VAL A 179 -4.52 9.76 -14.49
CA VAL A 179 -3.50 9.45 -15.51
C VAL A 179 -3.40 10.60 -16.50
N GLY A 180 -2.17 11.04 -16.77
CA GLY A 180 -1.85 12.20 -17.60
C GLY A 180 -1.78 13.53 -16.85
N GLN A 181 -2.17 13.57 -15.57
CA GLN A 181 -2.04 14.76 -14.73
C GLN A 181 -0.69 14.81 -14.01
N ASN A 182 -0.34 16.00 -13.55
CA ASN A 182 0.86 16.26 -12.79
C ASN A 182 0.61 17.21 -11.63
N ALA A 183 1.57 17.23 -10.71
CA ALA A 183 1.61 18.15 -9.60
C ALA A 183 3.05 18.64 -9.43
N SER A 184 3.19 19.93 -9.13
CA SER A 184 4.46 20.49 -8.71
C SER A 184 4.25 21.45 -7.54
N ALA A 185 5.28 21.55 -6.71
CA ALA A 185 5.32 22.51 -5.61
C ALA A 185 6.75 22.97 -5.39
N ALA A 186 6.93 24.29 -5.29
CA ALA A 186 8.22 24.82 -4.87
C ALA A 186 8.44 24.46 -3.39
N PHE A 187 9.67 24.06 -3.08
CA PHE A 187 10.07 23.76 -1.72
C PHE A 187 11.41 24.38 -1.40
N THR A 188 11.59 24.67 -0.12
CA THR A 188 12.87 25.02 0.47
C THR A 188 13.19 23.95 1.51
N ALA A 189 14.37 23.37 1.39
CA ALA A 189 14.90 22.38 2.32
C ALA A 189 16.14 22.95 3.00
N HIS A 190 16.07 23.10 4.32
CA HIS A 190 17.27 23.33 5.13
C HIS A 190 17.88 21.97 5.45
N VAL A 191 19.15 21.80 5.11
CA VAL A 191 19.83 20.51 5.19
C VAL A 191 21.15 20.67 5.92
N GLU A 192 21.28 19.91 6.99
CA GLU A 192 22.53 19.69 7.69
C GLU A 192 23.02 18.27 7.44
N LEU A 193 24.17 18.18 6.77
CA LEU A 193 24.89 16.96 6.46
C LEU A 193 26.09 16.83 7.39
N ASN A 194 26.05 15.86 8.29
CA ASN A 194 27.16 15.49 9.16
C ASN A 194 27.75 14.17 8.66
N SER A 195 29.01 14.21 8.22
CA SER A 195 29.73 13.05 7.72
C SER A 195 30.95 12.76 8.59
N THR A 196 31.13 11.48 8.92
CA THR A 196 32.32 10.97 9.59
C THR A 196 32.83 9.79 8.80
N PHE A 197 34.09 9.86 8.39
CA PHE A 197 34.77 8.86 7.61
C PHE A 197 36.03 8.41 8.35
N THR A 198 36.20 7.11 8.53
CA THR A 198 37.39 6.53 9.16
C THR A 198 37.95 5.43 8.27
N ALA A 199 39.21 5.57 7.87
CA ALA A 199 39.97 4.56 7.15
C ALA A 199 41.45 4.66 7.49
N PHE A 200 42.18 3.54 7.48
CA PHE A 200 43.62 3.51 7.77
C PHE A 200 44.01 4.24 9.08
N PHE A 201 43.19 4.09 10.12
CA PHE A 201 43.35 4.76 11.42
C PHE A 201 43.28 6.29 11.38
N GLN A 202 42.89 6.88 10.26
CA GLN A 202 42.61 8.31 10.13
C GLN A 202 41.10 8.52 10.12
N THR A 203 40.63 9.49 10.93
CA THR A 203 39.22 9.90 10.95
C THR A 203 39.12 11.31 10.40
N MET A 204 38.23 11.50 9.43
CA MET A 204 37.87 12.77 8.82
C MET A 204 36.41 13.03 9.14
N THR A 205 36.11 14.24 9.60
CA THR A 205 34.74 14.69 9.83
C THR A 205 34.48 15.91 8.96
N SER A 206 33.32 15.97 8.34
CA SER A 206 32.85 17.14 7.61
C SER A 206 31.40 17.40 7.95
N GLN A 207 31.12 18.65 8.28
CA GLN A 207 29.78 19.18 8.43
C GLN A 207 29.54 20.15 7.28
N ASN A 208 28.43 19.97 6.59
CA ASN A 208 27.98 20.87 5.54
C ASN A 208 26.53 21.25 5.82
N VAL A 209 26.24 22.55 5.76
CA VAL A 209 24.91 23.09 5.93
C VAL A 209 24.57 23.83 4.66
N THR A 210 23.41 23.52 4.09
CA THR A 210 22.97 24.15 2.86
C THR A 210 21.46 24.30 2.85
N ASP A 211 21.00 25.39 2.26
CA ASP A 211 19.61 25.62 1.94
C ASP A 211 19.41 25.32 0.46
N VAL A 212 18.55 24.34 0.16
CA VAL A 212 18.19 23.98 -1.19
C VAL A 212 16.80 24.52 -1.48
N SER A 213 16.70 25.40 -2.47
CA SER A 213 15.41 25.78 -3.04
C SER A 213 15.25 25.08 -4.39
N SER A 214 14.16 24.33 -4.55
CA SER A 214 13.89 23.57 -5.76
C SER A 214 12.39 23.40 -5.99
N THR A 215 12.03 22.69 -7.04
CA THR A 215 10.65 22.34 -7.37
C THR A 215 10.50 20.84 -7.29
N TRP A 216 9.62 20.39 -6.42
CA TRP A 216 9.17 19.02 -6.41
C TRP A 216 8.17 18.83 -7.54
N HIS A 217 8.25 17.69 -8.24
CA HIS A 217 7.40 17.36 -9.38
C HIS A 217 6.94 15.90 -9.33
N ARG A 218 5.74 15.63 -9.84
CA ARG A 218 5.19 14.28 -10.07
C ARG A 218 4.29 14.28 -11.29
N ASP A 219 4.54 13.34 -12.19
CA ASP A 219 3.64 12.98 -13.29
C ASP A 219 3.01 11.61 -13.03
N VAL A 220 1.70 11.49 -13.24
CA VAL A 220 1.01 10.19 -13.29
C VAL A 220 0.97 9.72 -14.75
N LEU A 221 1.88 8.82 -15.11
CA LEU A 221 2.10 8.45 -16.51
C LEU A 221 1.08 7.45 -17.03
N SER A 222 0.82 6.39 -16.26
CA SER A 222 -0.04 5.29 -16.65
C SER A 222 -0.52 4.52 -15.43
N ARG A 223 -1.45 3.60 -15.66
CA ARG A 223 -1.78 2.54 -14.70
C ARG A 223 -1.39 1.20 -15.31
N GLU A 224 -0.71 0.37 -14.52
CA GLU A 224 -0.27 -0.95 -14.96
C GLU A 224 -0.28 -1.95 -13.80
N ASN A 225 -0.34 -3.23 -14.15
CA ASN A 225 -0.25 -4.33 -13.19
C ASN A 225 1.22 -4.61 -12.88
N VAL A 226 1.62 -4.40 -11.63
CA VAL A 226 3.00 -4.61 -11.17
C VAL A 226 3.04 -5.85 -10.29
N SER A 227 3.84 -6.83 -10.70
CA SER A 227 4.04 -8.08 -9.96
C SER A 227 5.31 -8.02 -9.13
N VAL A 228 5.18 -8.24 -7.82
CA VAL A 228 6.25 -8.28 -6.84
C VAL A 228 6.04 -9.47 -5.89
N LYS A 229 6.95 -9.67 -4.94
CA LYS A 229 6.86 -10.80 -4.01
C LYS A 229 5.60 -10.76 -3.13
N ALA A 230 5.08 -9.57 -2.83
CA ALA A 230 3.84 -9.41 -2.07
C ALA A 230 2.56 -9.75 -2.87
N GLY A 231 2.63 -9.85 -4.20
CA GLY A 231 1.48 -10.06 -5.08
C GLY A 231 1.54 -9.22 -6.37
N THR A 232 0.45 -9.25 -7.12
CA THR A 232 0.25 -8.40 -8.31
C THR A 232 -0.77 -7.33 -7.98
N PHE A 233 -0.41 -6.07 -8.22
CA PHE A 233 -1.22 -4.91 -7.85
C PHE A 233 -1.45 -4.02 -9.06
N SER A 234 -2.66 -3.47 -9.17
CA SER A 234 -2.90 -2.32 -10.05
C SER A 234 -2.23 -1.09 -9.43
N ALA A 235 -1.23 -0.54 -10.12
CA ALA A 235 -0.44 0.58 -9.64
C ALA A 235 -0.35 1.71 -10.66
N TYR A 236 -0.28 2.94 -10.16
CA TYR A 236 0.01 4.14 -10.94
C TYR A 236 1.52 4.24 -11.11
N LYS A 237 1.96 4.30 -12.36
CA LYS A 237 3.34 4.61 -12.72
C LYS A 237 3.54 6.12 -12.60
N LEU A 238 4.44 6.51 -11.71
CA LEU A 238 4.78 7.87 -11.39
C LEU A 238 6.20 8.16 -11.86
N ASN A 239 6.43 9.35 -12.41
CA ASN A 239 7.76 9.93 -12.55
C ASN A 239 7.83 11.14 -11.64
N GLN A 240 8.75 11.15 -10.67
CA GLN A 240 8.78 12.19 -9.65
C GLN A 240 10.20 12.55 -9.22
N THR A 241 10.34 13.75 -8.65
CA THR A 241 11.60 14.19 -8.03
C THR A 241 12.00 13.19 -6.96
N LEU A 242 13.26 12.73 -7.02
CA LEU A 242 13.80 11.81 -6.02
C LEU A 242 13.92 12.54 -4.68
N GLY A 243 13.17 12.05 -3.69
CA GLY A 243 13.35 12.45 -2.30
C GLY A 243 14.46 11.65 -1.63
N SER A 244 14.25 11.20 -0.40
CA SER A 244 15.14 10.23 0.24
C SER A 244 14.93 8.81 -0.34
N PHE A 245 16.04 8.10 -0.54
CA PHE A 245 16.04 6.70 -0.93
C PHE A 245 16.91 5.89 0.05
N PRO A 246 16.36 4.89 0.75
CA PRO A 246 17.11 4.11 1.73
C PRO A 246 18.33 3.40 1.10
N GLY A 247 19.46 3.41 1.81
CA GLY A 247 20.71 2.79 1.34
C GLY A 247 21.51 3.60 0.31
N LEU A 248 20.99 4.73 -0.19
CA LEU A 248 21.78 5.69 -0.96
C LEU A 248 22.23 6.86 -0.06
N PRO A 249 23.46 7.39 -0.23
CA PRO A 249 23.85 8.64 0.42
C PRO A 249 22.94 9.75 -0.08
N SER A 250 22.21 10.40 0.82
CA SER A 250 21.32 11.50 0.48
C SER A 250 22.11 12.79 0.20
N GLY A 251 21.87 13.41 -0.95
CA GLY A 251 22.38 14.73 -1.34
C GLY A 251 21.34 15.42 -2.24
N LEU A 252 20.81 16.55 -1.80
CA LEU A 252 19.47 17.03 -2.19
C LEU A 252 19.38 17.80 -3.51
N ALA A 253 19.87 17.26 -4.63
CA ALA A 253 19.48 17.78 -5.93
C ALA A 253 19.71 16.78 -7.07
N GLY A 254 18.74 16.71 -8.00
CA GLY A 254 18.96 16.25 -9.38
C GLY A 254 18.56 14.81 -9.70
N GLY A 255 18.20 14.00 -8.70
CA GLY A 255 17.69 12.65 -8.93
C GLY A 255 16.22 12.65 -9.34
N ASN A 256 15.82 11.69 -10.17
CA ASN A 256 14.43 11.34 -10.39
C ASN A 256 14.19 9.89 -9.98
N GLU A 257 12.93 9.55 -9.73
CA GLU A 257 12.52 8.17 -9.55
C GLU A 257 11.30 7.82 -10.39
N THR A 258 11.30 6.58 -10.85
CA THR A 258 10.06 5.92 -11.29
C THR A 258 9.48 5.18 -10.11
N ALA A 259 8.26 5.51 -9.72
CA ALA A 259 7.57 4.88 -8.61
C ALA A 259 6.24 4.27 -9.04
N TYR A 260 5.86 3.16 -8.43
CA TYR A 260 4.60 2.48 -8.66
C TYR A 260 3.80 2.53 -7.39
N PHE A 261 2.79 3.39 -7.34
CA PHE A 261 1.92 3.55 -6.17
C PHE A 261 0.64 2.76 -6.36
N SER A 262 0.19 2.00 -5.36
CA SER A 262 -1.10 1.32 -5.41
C SER A 262 -2.02 1.82 -4.30
N ASN A 263 -3.24 2.21 -4.66
CA ASN A 263 -4.26 2.62 -3.69
C ASN A 263 -4.61 1.46 -2.73
N ASP A 264 -4.50 0.20 -3.17
CA ASP A 264 -4.81 -0.99 -2.36
C ASP A 264 -3.73 -1.28 -1.31
N VAL A 265 -2.52 -0.78 -1.55
CA VAL A 265 -1.37 -0.92 -0.65
C VAL A 265 -1.16 0.36 0.17
N GLY A 266 -1.79 1.46 -0.22
CA GLY A 266 -1.65 2.78 0.42
C GLY A 266 -0.27 3.41 0.26
N PHE A 267 0.63 2.74 -0.46
CA PHE A 267 2.02 3.14 -0.61
C PHE A 267 2.63 2.48 -1.85
N TYR A 268 3.93 2.63 -2.03
CA TYR A 268 4.62 2.11 -3.20
C TYR A 268 4.70 0.59 -3.21
N VAL A 269 4.44 -0.02 -4.36
CA VAL A 269 4.71 -1.44 -4.63
C VAL A 269 6.11 -1.64 -5.18
N LYS A 270 6.64 -0.62 -5.88
CA LYS A 270 7.98 -0.61 -6.45
C LYS A 270 8.47 0.84 -6.60
N ARG A 271 9.77 1.08 -6.39
CA ARG A 271 10.44 2.36 -6.69
C ARG A 271 11.79 2.08 -7.33
N THR A 272 12.19 2.89 -8.29
CA THR A 272 13.51 2.85 -8.90
C THR A 272 14.07 4.26 -8.90
N ALA A 273 15.16 4.46 -8.16
CA ALA A 273 15.94 5.69 -8.16
C ALA A 273 16.91 5.72 -9.34
N TYR A 274 17.12 6.91 -9.89
CA TYR A 274 18.05 7.14 -10.98
C TYR A 274 19.06 8.20 -10.56
N GLU A 275 20.31 7.96 -10.95
CA GLU A 275 21.42 8.90 -10.83
C GLU A 275 21.89 9.21 -12.26
N ASN A 276 21.79 10.48 -12.67
CA ASN A 276 22.14 10.92 -14.03
C ASN A 276 21.47 10.08 -15.16
N GLY A 277 20.20 9.71 -14.96
CA GLY A 277 19.43 8.91 -15.91
C GLY A 277 19.72 7.40 -15.89
N THR A 278 20.66 6.93 -15.08
CA THR A 278 20.97 5.50 -14.91
C THR A 278 20.31 4.96 -13.64
N PRO A 279 19.65 3.79 -13.66
CA PRO A 279 19.10 3.18 -12.45
C PRO A 279 20.19 2.93 -11.41
N SER A 280 20.05 3.50 -10.21
CA SER A 280 21.02 3.37 -9.12
C SER A 280 20.51 2.45 -8.01
N ALA A 281 19.21 2.45 -7.72
CA ALA A 281 18.62 1.55 -6.72
C ALA A 281 17.15 1.25 -7.01
N GLU A 282 16.69 0.10 -6.53
CA GLU A 282 15.33 -0.37 -6.67
C GLU A 282 14.81 -0.94 -5.33
N MET A 283 13.58 -0.58 -4.99
CA MET A 283 12.82 -1.16 -3.89
C MET A 283 11.64 -1.94 -4.46
N ARG A 284 11.46 -3.18 -4.02
CA ARG A 284 10.31 -4.04 -4.38
C ARG A 284 9.56 -4.49 -3.14
N LEU A 285 8.24 -4.32 -3.12
CA LEU A 285 7.43 -4.69 -1.97
C LEU A 285 7.45 -6.21 -1.74
N ARG A 286 7.79 -6.57 -0.51
CA ARG A 286 7.87 -7.96 -0.04
C ARG A 286 6.66 -8.36 0.79
N SER A 287 6.21 -7.48 1.67
CA SER A 287 5.04 -7.70 2.52
C SER A 287 4.55 -6.35 3.06
N TYR A 288 3.27 -6.26 3.41
CA TYR A 288 2.70 -5.04 3.99
C TYR A 288 1.53 -5.35 4.91
N SER A 289 1.14 -4.36 5.69
CA SER A 289 -0.13 -4.26 6.41
C SER A 289 -0.61 -2.83 6.22
N TYR A 290 -1.71 -2.64 5.51
CA TYR A 290 -2.27 -1.33 5.22
C TYR A 290 -3.79 -1.38 5.36
N GLY A 291 -4.37 -0.46 6.11
CA GLY A 291 -5.82 -0.43 6.36
C GLY A 291 -6.34 -1.59 7.22
N ALA A 292 -5.47 -2.53 7.58
CA ALA A 292 -5.66 -3.42 8.71
C ALA A 292 -5.40 -2.59 9.97
N GLY A 293 -6.42 -1.85 10.43
CA GLY A 293 -6.37 -1.19 11.74
C GLY A 293 -5.95 -2.17 12.84
N PRO A 294 -5.64 -1.69 14.07
CA PRO A 294 -5.26 -2.56 15.18
C PRO A 294 -6.26 -3.72 15.24
N ALA A 295 -5.77 -4.97 15.21
CA ALA A 295 -6.55 -6.19 14.98
C ALA A 295 -7.98 -6.03 15.49
N ALA A 296 -8.88 -5.67 14.57
CA ALA A 296 -10.26 -5.42 14.93
C ALA A 296 -10.83 -6.79 15.26
N GLY A 297 -10.86 -7.13 16.55
CA GLY A 297 -11.79 -8.12 17.04
C GLY A 297 -13.14 -7.81 16.40
N ILE A 298 -13.74 -8.85 15.81
CA ILE A 298 -15.03 -8.83 15.09
C ILE A 298 -15.92 -7.75 15.70
N SER A 299 -16.19 -6.66 14.96
CA SER A 299 -16.93 -5.55 15.54
C SER A 299 -18.32 -6.04 15.94
N ALA A 300 -18.87 -5.53 17.06
CA ALA A 300 -20.18 -5.95 17.56
C ALA A 300 -21.29 -5.82 16.49
N THR A 301 -21.14 -4.89 15.54
CA THR A 301 -22.02 -4.70 14.39
C THR A 301 -21.91 -5.82 13.34
N GLN A 302 -20.72 -6.38 13.11
CA GLN A 302 -20.55 -7.55 12.24
C GLN A 302 -21.13 -8.81 12.90
N VAL A 303 -20.96 -9.01 14.20
CA VAL A 303 -21.61 -10.09 14.95
C VAL A 303 -23.14 -9.97 14.88
N LEU A 304 -23.67 -8.74 15.02
CA LEU A 304 -25.10 -8.49 14.93
C LEU A 304 -25.66 -8.85 13.54
N LEU A 305 -24.95 -8.53 12.46
CA LEU A 305 -25.35 -8.89 11.10
C LEU A 305 -25.35 -10.41 10.85
N PHE A 306 -24.35 -11.13 11.38
CA PHE A 306 -24.29 -12.59 11.28
C PHE A 306 -25.38 -13.30 12.08
N ILE A 307 -25.96 -12.67 13.11
CA ILE A 307 -27.04 -13.24 13.92
C ILE A 307 -28.42 -12.83 13.39
N VAL A 308 -28.61 -11.55 13.06
CA VAL A 308 -29.92 -11.00 12.67
C VAL A 308 -30.35 -11.50 11.29
N LEU A 309 -29.43 -11.64 10.33
CA LEU A 309 -29.74 -12.10 8.99
C LEU A 309 -30.30 -13.54 8.96
N PRO A 310 -29.69 -14.55 9.61
CA PRO A 310 -30.27 -15.89 9.65
C PRO A 310 -31.58 -15.95 10.46
N ILE A 311 -31.72 -15.17 11.54
CA ILE A 311 -32.98 -15.11 12.30
C ILE A 311 -34.12 -14.54 11.43
N ALA A 312 -33.87 -13.48 10.67
CA ALA A 312 -34.86 -12.90 9.77
C ALA A 312 -35.27 -13.89 8.66
N VAL A 313 -34.31 -14.65 8.11
CA VAL A 313 -34.58 -15.70 7.12
C VAL A 313 -35.40 -16.84 7.75
N ILE A 314 -35.05 -17.29 8.95
CA ILE A 314 -35.82 -18.34 9.66
C ILE A 314 -37.24 -17.85 9.96
N ALA A 315 -37.41 -16.62 10.46
CA ALA A 315 -38.72 -16.03 10.73
C ALA A 315 -39.56 -15.93 9.45
N LEU A 316 -38.96 -15.53 8.33
CA LEU A 316 -39.64 -15.48 7.03
C LEU A 316 -40.08 -16.87 6.57
N VAL A 317 -39.22 -17.88 6.71
CA VAL A 317 -39.54 -19.28 6.37
C VAL A 317 -40.68 -19.80 7.25
N VAL A 318 -40.64 -19.55 8.56
CA VAL A 318 -41.70 -19.93 9.49
C VAL A 318 -43.02 -19.27 9.11
N VAL A 319 -43.03 -17.97 8.82
CA VAL A 319 -44.25 -17.24 8.39
C VAL A 319 -44.80 -17.78 7.08
N LEU A 320 -43.93 -18.09 6.10
CA LEU A 320 -44.34 -18.68 4.83
C LEU A 320 -44.91 -20.09 4.99
N LEU A 321 -44.31 -20.92 5.84
CA LEU A 321 -44.82 -22.26 6.17
C LEU A 321 -46.15 -22.18 6.93
N TRP A 322 -46.29 -21.21 7.83
CA TRP A 322 -47.53 -21.01 8.59
C TRP A 322 -48.67 -20.51 7.72
N ARG A 323 -48.39 -19.58 6.78
CA ARG A 323 -49.36 -19.15 5.75
C ARG A 323 -49.78 -20.32 4.85
N ARG A 324 -48.85 -21.16 4.41
CA ARG A 324 -49.15 -22.38 3.64
C ARG A 324 -49.99 -23.38 4.41
N ARG A 325 -49.77 -23.52 5.72
CA ARG A 325 -50.55 -24.41 6.60
C ARG A 325 -51.98 -23.91 6.78
N LYS A 326 -52.19 -22.61 7.00
CA LYS A 326 -53.53 -22.01 7.08
C LYS A 326 -54.33 -22.17 5.80
N ALA A 327 -53.70 -22.01 4.63
CA ALA A 327 -54.36 -22.20 3.34
C ALA A 327 -54.83 -23.65 3.11
N ARG A 328 -54.14 -24.67 3.65
CA ARG A 328 -54.60 -26.07 3.60
C ARG A 328 -55.79 -26.34 4.52
N ILE A 329 -55.84 -25.70 5.69
CA ILE A 329 -56.91 -25.94 6.68
C ILE A 329 -58.24 -25.33 6.24
N GLN A 330 -58.22 -24.23 5.48
CA GLN A 330 -59.44 -23.62 4.92
C GLN A 330 -59.98 -24.35 3.68
N GLY A 331 -59.27 -25.34 3.14
CA GLY A 331 -59.67 -26.12 1.97
C GLY A 331 -60.44 -27.42 2.28
N HIS A 332 -60.94 -27.62 3.50
CA HIS A 332 -61.81 -28.75 3.87
C HIS A 332 -63.21 -28.26 4.31
N ALA A 333 -63.81 -27.38 3.50
CA ALA A 333 -65.27 -27.26 3.49
C ALA A 333 -65.82 -28.37 2.59
N SER A 334 -66.53 -29.32 3.18
CA SER A 334 -67.23 -30.42 2.50
C SER A 334 -68.11 -29.92 1.34
N PRO A 335 -68.24 -30.67 0.24
CA PRO A 335 -69.14 -30.30 -0.86
C PRO A 335 -70.61 -30.35 -0.39
N PRO A 336 -71.47 -29.41 -0.82
CA PRO A 336 -72.88 -29.44 -0.48
C PRO A 336 -73.59 -30.61 -1.17
N ALA A 337 -74.52 -31.24 -0.44
CA ALA A 337 -75.43 -32.25 -0.96
C ALA A 337 -76.30 -31.66 -2.08
N SER A 338 -76.46 -32.43 -3.16
CA SER A 338 -77.43 -32.15 -4.22
C SER A 338 -78.86 -32.17 -3.66
N PRO A 339 -79.73 -31.20 -3.99
CA PRO A 339 -81.14 -31.30 -3.65
C PRO A 339 -81.81 -32.32 -4.58
N ALA A 340 -82.51 -33.29 -3.99
CA ALA A 340 -83.36 -34.22 -4.72
C ALA A 340 -84.58 -33.47 -5.29
N GLU A 341 -84.89 -33.79 -6.54
CA GLU A 341 -86.05 -33.33 -7.30
C GLU A 341 -87.36 -33.69 -6.59
N ASP A 342 -88.23 -32.69 -6.41
CA ASP A 342 -89.58 -32.88 -5.90
C ASP A 342 -90.51 -33.22 -7.08
N GLY A 343 -90.76 -34.51 -7.26
CA GLY A 343 -91.69 -35.07 -8.24
C GLY A 343 -93.12 -35.12 -7.70
N GLN A 344 -93.93 -34.16 -8.16
CA GLN A 344 -95.24 -34.37 -8.80
C GLN A 344 -96.39 -35.14 -8.09
N GLN A 345 -97.52 -34.41 -7.99
CA GLN A 345 -98.94 -34.84 -8.07
C GLN A 345 -99.62 -35.61 -6.93
N VAL A 346 -100.38 -34.83 -6.14
CA VAL A 346 -101.85 -34.89 -5.99
C VAL A 346 -102.53 -36.14 -6.54
N GLY A 347 -102.83 -37.10 -5.66
CA GLY A 347 -103.80 -38.17 -5.89
C GLY A 347 -105.21 -37.70 -5.55
N GLY A 348 -106.16 -37.97 -6.44
CA GLY A 348 -107.59 -37.71 -6.25
C GLY A 348 -108.41 -38.99 -6.05
N LYS A 349 -109.57 -38.75 -5.42
CA LYS A 349 -110.86 -39.46 -5.46
C LYS A 349 -111.22 -40.53 -4.41
N ASP A 350 -112.20 -40.10 -3.63
CA ASP A 350 -113.54 -40.67 -3.45
C ASP A 350 -113.81 -41.76 -2.41
N ARG A 351 -114.79 -41.39 -1.57
CA ARG A 351 -115.67 -42.19 -0.74
C ARG A 351 -116.24 -43.41 -1.46
N ALA A 352 -116.30 -44.51 -0.72
CA ALA A 352 -117.43 -45.44 -0.74
C ALA A 352 -117.83 -45.78 0.70
N ARG A 353 -118.80 -45.03 1.25
CA ARG A 353 -120.03 -45.50 1.91
C ARG A 353 -120.88 -44.33 2.37
#